data_AF-Q5EVL5-F1
#
_entry.id   AF-Q5EVL5-F1
#
_cell.length_a   1.000
_cell.length_b   1.000
_cell.length_c   1.000
_cell.angle_alpha   90.00
_cell.angle_beta   90.00
_cell.angle_gamma   90.00
#
_symmetry.space_group_name_H-M   'P 1'
#
loop_
_entity.id
_entity.type
_entity.pdbx_description
1 polymer ?
#
loop_
_entity_poly.entity_id
_entity_poly.type
_entity_poly.pdbx_seq_one_letter_code
_entity_poly.pdbx_strand_id
1 'polypeptide(L)'
;FLKVAPEGSYDTVIVDSSGPIGPAKELFEKPFFESVAKALRPGGVVCTQAESIWLHMHIIENIVSSCREIFKGSVNYAWTTVPTYPSGVIGFMVCSTEGPAVDFKNPVNPIDKTEDEKRPLKFYNAEIHSAAFCLPSFAKRVIEAKAKST
;
A
#
# COMPACT_ATOMS: atom_id res chain seq x y z
N PHE A 1 -13.66 13.03 6.32
CA PHE A 1 -14.10 11.75 6.89
C PHE A 1 -13.12 11.23 7.95
N LEU A 2 -11.91 10.76 7.58
CA LEU A 2 -10.96 10.16 8.54
C LEU A 2 -10.60 11.06 9.73
N LYS A 3 -10.55 12.38 9.54
CA LYS A 3 -10.30 13.36 10.63
C LYS A 3 -11.30 13.27 11.80
N VAL A 4 -12.50 12.73 11.56
CA VAL A 4 -13.56 12.56 12.58
C VAL A 4 -13.89 11.09 12.84
N ALA A 5 -13.12 10.15 12.26
CA ALA A 5 -13.31 8.73 12.52
C ALA A 5 -12.89 8.41 13.96
N PRO A 6 -13.64 7.55 14.68
CA PRO A 6 -13.21 7.06 15.98
C PRO A 6 -11.87 6.32 15.86
N GLU A 7 -11.02 6.48 16.87
CA GLU A 7 -9.72 5.82 16.93
C GLU A 7 -9.90 4.29 16.97
N GLY A 8 -9.07 3.58 16.21
CA GLY A 8 -9.08 2.11 16.19
C GLY A 8 -10.36 1.45 15.66
N SER A 9 -11.19 2.18 14.90
CA SER A 9 -12.50 1.69 14.45
C SER A 9 -12.47 0.88 13.16
N TYR A 10 -11.35 0.90 12.41
CA TYR A 10 -11.22 0.20 11.13
C TYR A 10 -10.19 -0.93 11.19
N ASP A 11 -10.57 -2.09 10.61
CA ASP A 11 -9.62 -3.17 10.28
C ASP A 11 -8.72 -2.79 9.11
N THR A 12 -9.29 -2.12 8.10
CA THR A 12 -8.64 -1.85 6.83
C THR A 12 -9.11 -0.52 6.25
N VAL A 13 -8.18 0.23 5.64
CA VAL A 13 -8.45 1.42 4.84
C VAL A 13 -7.87 1.21 3.44
N ILE A 14 -8.68 1.43 2.41
CA ILE A 14 -8.24 1.40 1.00
C ILE A 14 -8.39 2.81 0.43
N VAL A 15 -7.29 3.37 -0.08
CA VAL A 15 -7.24 4.72 -0.65
C VAL A 15 -7.11 4.58 -2.17
N ASP A 16 -8.27 4.59 -2.83
CA ASP A 16 -8.39 4.65 -4.28
C ASP A 16 -8.52 6.12 -4.73
N SER A 17 -7.38 6.77 -4.93
CA SER A 17 -7.31 8.19 -5.29
C SER A 17 -6.72 8.41 -6.67
N SER A 18 -7.05 9.55 -7.28
CA SER A 18 -6.29 10.08 -8.40
C SER A 18 -4.86 10.42 -7.98
N GLY A 19 -3.96 10.61 -8.96
CA GLY A 19 -2.57 11.00 -8.69
C GLY A 19 -2.42 12.34 -7.94
N PRO A 20 -1.20 12.68 -7.48
CA PRO A 20 -0.94 13.76 -6.53
C PRO A 20 -1.11 15.18 -7.10
N ILE A 21 -1.53 15.32 -8.35
CA ILE A 21 -1.79 16.61 -8.98
C ILE A 21 -3.28 16.94 -8.80
N GLY A 22 -3.55 18.05 -8.12
CA GLY A 22 -4.91 18.54 -7.88
C GLY A 22 -5.46 18.16 -6.51
N PRO A 23 -6.76 17.90 -6.36
CA PRO A 23 -7.43 17.79 -5.06
C PRO A 23 -6.96 16.59 -4.22
N ALA A 24 -6.35 15.58 -4.84
CA ALA A 24 -5.84 14.39 -4.16
C ALA A 24 -4.45 14.59 -3.54
N LYS A 25 -3.80 15.74 -3.73
CA LYS A 25 -2.44 15.99 -3.22
C LYS A 25 -2.30 15.69 -1.72
N GLU A 26 -3.28 16.12 -0.92
CA GLU A 26 -3.28 15.92 0.52
C GLU A 26 -3.24 14.44 0.93
N LEU A 27 -3.72 13.52 0.08
CA LEU A 27 -3.75 12.08 0.34
C LEU A 27 -2.36 11.42 0.25
N PHE A 28 -1.37 12.14 -0.26
CA PHE A 28 0.02 11.69 -0.36
C PHE A 28 0.92 12.33 0.71
N GLU A 29 0.36 13.17 1.59
CA GLU A 29 1.10 13.90 2.61
C GLU A 29 1.01 13.22 3.99
N LYS A 30 2.03 13.44 4.82
CA LYS A 30 2.14 12.88 6.17
C LYS A 30 0.89 13.05 7.05
N PRO A 31 0.21 14.21 7.12
CA PRO A 31 -0.97 14.38 7.96
C PRO A 31 -2.13 13.43 7.60
N PHE A 32 -2.26 13.06 6.33
CA PHE A 32 -3.26 12.09 5.92
C PHE A 32 -2.93 10.70 6.45
N PHE A 33 -1.68 10.25 6.28
CA PHE A 33 -1.23 8.95 6.81
C PHE A 33 -1.35 8.85 8.34
N GLU A 34 -1.10 9.94 9.07
CA GLU A 34 -1.34 10.01 10.52
C GLU A 34 -2.83 9.81 10.86
N SER A 35 -3.73 10.44 10.09
CA SER A 35 -5.18 10.26 10.28
C SER A 35 -5.63 8.82 9.97
N VAL A 36 -5.02 8.17 8.97
CA VAL A 36 -5.27 6.76 8.65
C VAL A 36 -4.79 5.86 9.78
N ALA A 37 -3.55 6.05 10.26
CA ALA A 37 -2.99 5.27 11.35
C ALA A 37 -3.82 5.35 12.63
N LYS A 38 -4.37 6.53 12.95
CA LYS A 38 -5.28 6.71 14.08
C LYS A 38 -6.61 5.96 13.90
N ALA A 39 -7.18 5.99 12.70
CA ALA A 39 -8.46 5.33 12.43
C ALA A 39 -8.35 3.79 12.44
N LEU A 40 -7.17 3.25 12.14
CA LEU A 40 -6.89 1.82 12.13
C LEU A 40 -6.70 1.26 13.54
N ARG A 41 -7.28 0.08 13.81
CA ARG A 41 -7.02 -0.67 15.04
C ARG A 41 -5.55 -1.14 15.10
N PRO A 42 -5.05 -1.63 16.25
CA PRO A 42 -3.76 -2.31 16.30
C PRO A 42 -3.67 -3.48 15.30
N GLY A 43 -2.60 -3.51 14.51
CA GLY A 43 -2.41 -4.42 13.37
C GLY A 43 -3.38 -4.19 12.20
N GLY A 44 -4.15 -3.10 12.21
CA GLY A 44 -4.99 -2.68 11.10
C GLY A 44 -4.13 -2.23 9.92
N VAL A 45 -4.66 -2.35 8.70
CA VAL A 45 -3.88 -2.19 7.47
C VAL A 45 -4.40 -1.07 6.57
N VAL A 46 -3.49 -0.38 5.89
CA VAL A 46 -3.83 0.53 4.79
C VAL A 46 -3.24 0.01 3.49
N CYS A 47 -3.99 0.15 2.40
CA CYS A 47 -3.49 0.05 1.03
C CYS A 47 -3.81 1.37 0.31
N THR A 48 -2.80 2.05 -0.24
CA THR A 48 -3.00 3.26 -1.07
C THR A 48 -2.33 3.08 -2.41
N GLN A 49 -2.94 3.60 -3.48
CA GLN A 49 -2.22 3.85 -4.73
C GLN A 49 -0.97 4.68 -4.42
N ALA A 50 0.15 4.33 -5.07
CA ALA A 50 1.45 4.93 -4.82
C ALA A 50 2.26 5.10 -6.11
N GLU A 51 1.61 5.52 -7.19
CA GLU A 51 2.24 5.89 -8.46
C GLU A 51 3.07 4.78 -9.15
N SER A 52 3.77 5.12 -10.24
CA SER A 52 4.59 4.18 -11.02
C SER A 52 6.06 4.27 -10.66
N ILE A 53 6.70 3.12 -10.43
CA ILE A 53 8.15 2.99 -10.23
C ILE A 53 8.97 3.45 -11.45
N TRP A 54 8.38 3.52 -12.66
CA TRP A 54 9.09 3.97 -13.85
C TRP A 54 9.11 5.48 -14.01
N LEU A 55 8.15 6.18 -13.41
CA LEU A 55 7.93 7.61 -13.64
C LEU A 55 8.18 8.46 -12.39
N HIS A 56 7.86 7.93 -11.21
CA HIS A 56 7.62 8.74 -10.01
C HIS A 56 8.45 8.29 -8.80
N MET A 57 9.64 7.72 -9.00
CA MET A 57 10.50 7.22 -7.89
C MET A 57 10.76 8.26 -6.80
N HIS A 58 10.91 9.54 -7.15
CA HIS A 58 11.10 10.63 -6.19
C HIS A 58 9.86 10.87 -5.30
N ILE A 59 8.66 10.68 -5.84
CA ILE A 59 7.40 10.76 -5.08
C ILE A 59 7.28 9.53 -4.18
N ILE A 60 7.51 8.34 -4.75
CA ILE A 60 7.43 7.06 -4.05
C ILE A 60 8.38 7.04 -2.85
N GLU A 61 9.61 7.52 -3.00
CA GLU A 61 10.58 7.57 -1.90
C GLU A 61 10.08 8.40 -0.71
N ASN A 62 9.43 9.54 -0.98
CA ASN A 62 8.87 10.40 0.06
C ASN A 62 7.67 9.74 0.76
N ILE A 63 6.80 9.07 -0.01
CA ILE A 63 5.67 8.32 0.55
C ILE A 63 6.18 7.18 1.43
N VAL A 64 7.16 6.40 0.95
CA VAL A 64 7.78 5.29 1.72
C VAL A 64 8.39 5.83 3.01
N SER A 65 9.12 6.94 2.95
CA SER A 65 9.71 7.58 4.14
C SER A 65 8.64 7.96 5.15
N SER A 66 7.59 8.66 4.69
CA SER A 66 6.47 9.10 5.54
C SER A 66 5.77 7.90 6.19
N CYS A 67 5.50 6.84 5.41
CA CYS A 67 4.86 5.65 5.92
C CYS A 67 5.70 4.94 6.98
N ARG A 68 7.03 4.84 6.81
CA ARG A 68 7.94 4.24 7.81
C ARG A 68 8.01 5.04 9.11
N GLU A 69 7.88 6.36 9.02
CA GLU A 69 7.83 7.21 10.21
C GLU A 69 6.55 7.00 11.01
N ILE A 70 5.42 6.74 10.35
CA ILE A 70 4.08 6.71 10.94
C ILE A 70 3.67 5.30 11.36
N PHE A 71 3.79 4.34 10.44
CA PHE A 71 3.38 2.96 10.64
C PHE A 71 4.51 2.15 11.27
N LYS A 72 4.25 1.58 12.45
CA LYS A 72 5.22 0.80 13.23
C LYS A 72 5.09 -0.71 13.06
N GLY A 73 4.13 -1.17 12.28
CA GLY A 73 4.06 -2.54 11.81
C GLY A 73 4.86 -2.73 10.51
N SER A 74 4.32 -3.54 9.61
CA SER A 74 4.93 -3.80 8.30
C SER A 74 4.71 -2.62 7.36
N VAL A 75 5.72 -2.25 6.58
CA VAL A 75 5.64 -1.22 5.53
C VAL A 75 6.26 -1.78 4.25
N ASN A 76 5.44 -1.98 3.23
CA ASN A 76 5.86 -2.58 1.97
C ASN A 76 5.30 -1.80 0.77
N TYR A 77 5.98 -1.96 -0.36
CA TYR A 77 5.52 -1.48 -1.65
C TYR A 77 5.26 -2.67 -2.56
N ALA A 78 4.08 -2.72 -3.16
CA ALA A 78 3.70 -3.70 -4.18
C ALA A 78 3.47 -2.99 -5.53
N TRP A 79 3.47 -3.73 -6.63
CA TRP A 79 3.14 -3.19 -7.95
C TRP A 79 2.41 -4.21 -8.82
N THR A 80 1.67 -3.71 -9.80
CA THR A 80 0.97 -4.54 -10.78
C THR A 80 0.90 -3.87 -12.16
N THR A 81 0.51 -4.64 -13.16
CA THR A 81 0.31 -4.19 -14.54
C THR A 81 -1.10 -3.69 -14.77
N VAL A 82 -1.24 -2.49 -15.33
CA VAL A 82 -2.50 -1.92 -15.80
C VAL A 82 -2.20 -1.17 -17.09
N PRO A 83 -2.47 -1.76 -18.28
CA PRO A 83 -2.00 -1.22 -19.56
C PRO A 83 -2.42 0.23 -19.85
N THR A 84 -3.57 0.65 -19.32
CA THR A 84 -4.12 1.99 -19.54
C THR A 84 -3.62 3.04 -18.53
N TYR A 85 -2.87 2.65 -17.50
CA TYR A 85 -2.18 3.62 -16.65
C TYR A 85 -0.88 4.10 -17.29
N PRO A 86 -0.42 5.32 -16.98
CA PRO A 86 0.89 5.79 -17.41
C PRO A 86 1.99 4.77 -17.09
N SER A 87 2.89 4.49 -18.05
CA SER A 87 3.92 3.43 -18.02
C SER A 87 3.42 1.97 -17.97
N GLY A 88 2.10 1.73 -17.99
CA GLY A 88 1.51 0.39 -17.98
C GLY A 88 1.54 -0.33 -16.63
N VAL A 89 2.00 0.34 -15.57
CA VAL A 89 2.08 -0.23 -14.20
C VAL A 89 1.65 0.79 -13.15
N ILE A 90 1.24 0.27 -12.01
CA ILE A 90 0.85 1.06 -10.85
C ILE A 90 1.34 0.38 -9.57
N GLY A 91 1.72 1.17 -8.59
CA GLY A 91 2.18 0.70 -7.29
C GLY A 91 1.21 0.98 -6.17
N PHE A 92 1.47 0.30 -5.05
CA PHE A 92 0.68 0.41 -3.84
C PHE A 92 1.61 0.43 -2.62
N MET A 93 1.35 1.36 -1.70
CA MET A 93 1.89 1.23 -0.35
C MET A 93 0.91 0.39 0.47
N VAL A 94 1.44 -0.63 1.13
CA VAL A 94 0.71 -1.41 2.13
C VAL A 94 1.43 -1.30 3.47
N CYS A 95 0.70 -0.82 4.48
CA CYS A 95 1.26 -0.56 5.80
C CYS A 95 0.35 -1.14 6.87
N SER A 96 0.91 -1.58 8.00
CA SER A 96 0.15 -1.95 9.19
C SER A 96 0.56 -1.09 10.38
N THR A 97 -0.40 -0.79 11.25
CA THR A 97 -0.12 -0.18 12.56
C THR A 97 0.61 -1.17 13.47
N GLU A 98 1.14 -0.66 14.59
CA GLU A 98 1.66 -1.52 15.66
C GLU A 98 0.56 -2.47 16.16
N GLY A 99 0.93 -3.72 16.48
CA GLY A 99 -0.01 -4.75 16.93
C GLY A 99 0.34 -6.13 16.38
N PRO A 100 -0.65 -7.00 16.15
CA PRO A 100 -0.44 -8.30 15.52
C PRO A 100 0.36 -8.16 14.21
N ALA A 101 1.38 -9.01 14.05
CA ALA A 101 2.25 -8.96 12.88
C ALA A 101 1.46 -9.25 11.60
N VAL A 102 1.72 -8.44 10.56
CA VAL A 102 1.09 -8.58 9.24
C VAL A 102 2.17 -8.90 8.22
N ASP A 103 2.12 -10.09 7.63
CA ASP A 103 2.96 -10.45 6.49
C ASP A 103 2.20 -10.18 5.18
N PHE A 104 2.46 -9.03 4.57
CA PHE A 104 1.82 -8.67 3.31
C PHE A 104 2.27 -9.54 2.13
N LYS A 105 3.41 -10.25 2.20
CA LYS A 105 3.94 -11.02 1.07
C LYS A 105 3.31 -12.41 0.97
N ASN A 106 2.76 -12.92 2.08
CA ASN A 106 2.18 -14.25 2.18
C ASN A 106 0.72 -14.13 2.68
N PRO A 107 -0.29 -14.13 1.79
CA PRO A 107 -1.67 -13.88 2.17
C PRO A 107 -2.22 -15.00 3.05
N VAL A 108 -2.68 -14.66 4.26
CA VAL A 108 -3.20 -15.62 5.25
C VAL A 108 -4.58 -16.19 4.90
N ASN A 109 -5.36 -15.46 4.09
CA ASN A 109 -6.69 -15.85 3.64
C ASN A 109 -6.87 -15.47 2.15
N PRO A 110 -6.24 -16.20 1.22
CA PRO A 110 -6.30 -15.86 -0.19
C PRO A 110 -7.65 -16.27 -0.79
N ILE A 111 -8.30 -15.31 -1.47
CA ILE A 111 -9.70 -15.41 -1.92
C ILE A 111 -9.91 -16.41 -3.06
N ASP A 112 -8.88 -16.73 -3.83
CA ASP A 112 -8.89 -17.74 -4.91
C ASP A 112 -9.13 -19.16 -4.39
N LYS A 113 -8.90 -19.42 -3.09
CA LYS A 113 -9.25 -20.71 -2.46
C LYS A 113 -10.74 -20.88 -2.17
N THR A 114 -11.50 -19.79 -2.13
CA THR A 114 -12.94 -19.78 -1.84
C THR A 114 -13.70 -19.05 -2.94
N GLU A 115 -13.18 -19.11 -4.17
CA GLU A 115 -13.71 -18.38 -5.30
C GLU A 115 -15.16 -18.78 -5.61
N ASP A 116 -16.01 -17.78 -5.80
CA ASP A 116 -17.37 -17.97 -6.30
C ASP A 116 -17.30 -18.16 -7.81
N GLU A 117 -17.70 -19.33 -8.30
CA GLU A 117 -17.76 -19.64 -9.74
C GLU A 117 -18.60 -18.63 -10.54
N LYS A 118 -19.55 -17.92 -9.90
CA LYS A 118 -20.35 -16.88 -10.54
C LYS A 118 -19.61 -15.55 -10.69
N ARG A 119 -18.52 -15.34 -9.96
CA ARG A 119 -17.72 -14.12 -9.94
C ARG A 119 -16.23 -14.45 -9.93
N PRO A 120 -15.71 -15.10 -10.99
CA PRO A 120 -14.31 -15.48 -11.05
C PRO A 120 -13.41 -14.23 -11.06
N LEU A 121 -12.31 -14.33 -10.35
CA LEU A 121 -11.19 -13.43 -10.31
C LEU A 121 -10.55 -13.40 -11.70
N LYS A 122 -10.38 -12.20 -12.25
CA LYS A 122 -9.83 -12.03 -13.60
C LYS A 122 -8.33 -11.80 -13.63
N PHE A 123 -7.73 -11.52 -12.47
CA PHE A 123 -6.33 -11.10 -12.37
C PHE A 123 -5.67 -11.59 -11.09
N TYR A 124 -6.29 -11.33 -9.94
CA TYR A 124 -5.75 -11.72 -8.64
C TYR A 124 -5.76 -13.25 -8.46
N ASN A 125 -4.68 -13.77 -7.88
CA ASN A 125 -4.54 -15.09 -7.26
C ASN A 125 -3.43 -15.00 -6.19
N ALA A 126 -3.23 -16.05 -5.40
CA ALA A 126 -2.23 -16.05 -4.33
C ALA A 126 -0.78 -15.89 -4.86
N GLU A 127 -0.49 -16.40 -6.06
CA GLU A 127 0.85 -16.31 -6.65
C GLU A 127 1.19 -14.87 -7.08
N ILE A 128 0.25 -14.21 -7.78
CA ILE A 128 0.45 -12.82 -8.22
C ILE A 128 0.47 -11.86 -7.05
N HIS A 129 -0.23 -12.18 -5.95
CA HIS A 129 -0.14 -11.44 -4.69
C HIS A 129 1.30 -11.39 -4.20
N SER A 130 1.96 -12.55 -4.05
CA SER A 130 3.35 -12.60 -3.59
C SER A 130 4.31 -11.99 -4.60
N ALA A 131 4.11 -12.26 -5.90
CA ALA A 131 4.94 -11.71 -6.97
C ALA A 131 4.87 -10.18 -7.07
N ALA A 132 3.75 -9.56 -6.68
CA ALA A 132 3.59 -8.11 -6.66
C ALA A 132 4.59 -7.40 -5.72
N PHE A 133 5.25 -8.10 -4.80
CA PHE A 133 6.30 -7.54 -3.94
C PHE A 133 7.72 -7.75 -4.49
N CYS A 134 7.87 -8.44 -5.63
CA CYS A 134 9.14 -8.62 -6.31
C CYS A 134 9.44 -7.41 -7.19
N LEU A 135 10.17 -6.44 -6.63
CA LEU A 135 10.51 -5.19 -7.32
C LEU A 135 11.77 -5.33 -8.19
N PRO A 136 11.82 -4.63 -9.35
CA PRO A 136 13.06 -4.49 -10.11
C PRO A 136 14.19 -3.89 -9.26
N SER A 137 15.45 -4.27 -9.57
CA SER A 137 16.62 -3.90 -8.77
C SER A 137 16.80 -2.40 -8.55
N PHE A 138 16.41 -1.55 -9.49
CA PHE A 138 16.50 -0.10 -9.31
C PHE A 138 15.54 0.41 -8.24
N ALA A 139 14.28 -0.04 -8.26
CA ALA A 139 13.25 0.37 -7.32
C ALA A 139 13.50 -0.26 -5.94
N LYS A 140 13.86 -1.56 -5.91
CA LYS A 140 14.19 -2.30 -4.70
C LYS A 140 15.26 -1.57 -3.86
N ARG A 141 16.35 -1.12 -4.51
CA ARG A 141 17.43 -0.40 -3.82
C ARG A 141 16.92 0.86 -3.11
N VAL A 142 16.09 1.66 -3.76
CA VAL A 142 15.56 2.91 -3.18
C VAL A 142 14.57 2.62 -2.06
N ILE A 143 13.61 1.71 -2.31
CA ILE A 143 12.51 1.42 -1.38
C ILE A 143 13.04 0.69 -0.12
N GLU A 144 14.02 -0.20 -0.26
CA GLU A 144 14.58 -0.95 0.88
C GLU A 144 15.74 -0.24 1.59
N ALA A 145 16.47 0.70 0.95
CA ALA A 145 17.58 1.40 1.59
C ALA A 145 17.14 2.09 2.89
N LYS A 146 15.94 2.70 2.91
CA LYS A 146 15.37 3.34 4.10
C LYS A 146 14.77 2.38 5.12
N ALA A 147 14.81 1.06 4.89
CA ALA A 147 14.45 0.07 5.90
C ALA A 147 15.54 -0.19 6.94
N LYS A 148 16.79 0.14 6.61
CA LYS A 148 17.96 -0.20 7.42
C LYS A 148 18.51 0.98 8.24
N SER A 149 17.87 2.15 8.17
CA SER A 149 18.34 3.39 8.83
C SER A 149 17.55 3.77 10.10
N THR A 150 16.72 2.86 10.60
CA THR A 150 15.99 2.93 11.89
C THR A 150 16.16 1.61 12.60
#